data_AF-A0A383DYL6-F1
#
_entry.id   AF-A0A383DYL6-F1
#
_cell.length_a   1.000
_cell.length_b   1.000
_cell.length_c   1.000
_cell.angle_alpha   90.00
_cell.angle_beta   90.00
_cell.angle_gamma   90.00
#
_symmetry.space_group_name_H-M   'P 1'
#
loop_
_entity.id
_entity.type
_entity.pdbx_description
1 polymer ?
#
loop_
_entity_poly.entity_id
_entity_poly.type
_entity_poly.pdbx_seq_one_letter_code
_entity_poly.pdbx_strand_id
1 'polypeptide(L)'
;TVRDQFISELNLEGTIQVSTMMEPPETGKIFINNVPVVHPDGIGFYFKNKSIRISVLPMPGYQFVGWEDASDSIYIDYNCSSDSLFTAVFELSDEIILPFIISENTSLDSSQTYVAITDVLVPSLVTLTINEGTHLKMMQNINLIIEGKLIINGTDQNPVEIFSHSTNGDSRWGSICFNNSADTSLIKYTKINGASVGIDPTLHHGAISSINSNIIIDNTEINDVEFPVYVEG
;
A
#
# COMPACT_ATOMS: atom_id res chain seq x y z
N THR A 1 29.96 27.20 -11.47
CA THR A 1 28.69 27.00 -10.75
C THR A 1 28.97 26.32 -9.41
N VAL A 2 28.01 26.30 -8.47
CA VAL A 2 28.16 25.56 -7.18
C VAL A 2 28.57 24.09 -7.41
N ARG A 3 28.07 23.49 -8.50
CA ARG A 3 28.41 22.14 -8.93
C ARG A 3 29.89 21.96 -9.29
N ASP A 4 30.49 22.92 -10.00
CA ASP A 4 31.91 22.86 -10.36
C ASP A 4 32.83 22.99 -9.13
N GLN A 5 32.39 23.74 -8.12
CA GLN A 5 33.10 23.83 -6.83
C GLN A 5 33.11 22.49 -6.11
N PHE A 6 31.97 21.78 -6.03
CA PHE A 6 31.93 20.44 -5.43
C PHE A 6 32.79 19.41 -6.19
N ILE A 7 32.78 19.44 -7.52
CA ILE A 7 33.60 18.53 -8.33
C ILE A 7 35.08 18.74 -8.05
N SER A 8 35.52 20.00 -7.98
CA SER A 8 36.90 20.38 -7.69
C SER A 8 37.31 20.05 -6.25
N GLU A 9 36.47 20.38 -5.25
CA GLU A 9 36.80 20.20 -3.83
C GLU A 9 36.75 18.74 -3.38
N LEU A 10 35.88 17.92 -3.99
CA LEU A 10 35.71 16.50 -3.64
C LEU A 10 36.44 15.55 -4.60
N ASN A 11 37.22 16.09 -5.54
CA ASN A 11 37.98 15.33 -6.55
C ASN A 11 37.11 14.31 -7.31
N LEU A 12 35.95 14.76 -7.79
CA LEU A 12 34.98 13.92 -8.49
C LEU A 12 35.29 13.90 -9.99
N GLU A 13 35.04 12.77 -10.66
CA GLU A 13 35.32 12.59 -12.10
C GLU A 13 34.26 13.22 -13.03
N GLY A 14 33.53 14.22 -12.53
CA GLY A 14 32.40 14.83 -13.21
C GLY A 14 31.07 14.16 -12.90
N THR A 15 30.16 14.23 -13.85
CA THR A 15 28.78 13.75 -13.70
C THR A 15 28.31 12.98 -14.90
N ILE A 16 27.40 12.04 -14.66
CA ILE A 16 26.69 11.28 -15.68
C ILE A 16 25.20 11.62 -15.61
N GLN A 17 24.48 11.34 -16.69
CA GLN A 17 23.04 11.42 -16.77
C GLN A 17 22.42 10.04 -16.52
N VAL A 18 21.52 9.94 -15.55
CA VAL A 18 20.62 8.78 -15.41
C VAL A 18 19.22 9.22 -15.80
N SER A 19 18.64 8.51 -16.74
CA SER A 19 17.24 8.67 -17.13
C SER A 19 16.44 7.45 -16.66
N THR A 20 15.21 7.68 -16.21
CA THR A 20 14.29 6.60 -15.82
C THR A 20 12.95 6.76 -16.54
N MET A 21 12.39 5.68 -17.06
CA MET A 21 11.11 5.65 -17.75
C MET A 21 10.23 4.51 -17.24
N MET A 22 8.93 4.57 -17.54
CA MET A 22 7.97 3.52 -17.24
C MET A 22 7.22 3.13 -18.50
N GLU A 23 7.03 1.84 -18.70
CA GLU A 23 6.25 1.29 -19.81
C GLU A 23 5.19 0.33 -19.26
N PRO A 24 3.88 0.64 -19.38
CA PRO A 24 3.32 1.90 -19.89
C PRO A 24 3.62 3.12 -18.99
N PRO A 25 3.50 4.36 -19.48
CA PRO A 25 3.67 5.57 -18.67
C PRO A 25 2.66 5.66 -17.51
N GLU A 26 3.05 6.33 -16.42
CA GLU A 26 2.20 6.59 -15.23
C GLU A 26 1.69 5.33 -14.50
N THR A 27 2.32 4.17 -14.70
CA THR A 27 1.92 2.89 -14.08
C THR A 27 2.64 2.58 -12.77
N GLY A 28 3.52 3.47 -12.32
CA GLY A 28 4.27 3.32 -11.09
C GLY A 28 4.89 4.63 -10.60
N LYS A 29 5.76 4.50 -9.60
CA LYS A 29 6.65 5.54 -9.10
C LYS A 29 8.07 4.99 -9.07
N ILE A 30 9.03 5.79 -9.51
CA ILE A 30 10.46 5.46 -9.42
C ILE A 30 11.09 6.33 -8.35
N PHE A 31 11.99 5.74 -7.57
CA PHE A 31 12.77 6.38 -6.53
C PHE A 31 14.26 6.22 -6.82
N ILE A 32 15.05 7.24 -6.52
CA ILE A 32 16.51 7.17 -6.52
C ILE A 32 16.99 7.56 -5.12
N ASN A 33 17.72 6.65 -4.47
CA ASN A 33 18.11 6.75 -3.07
C ASN A 33 16.93 7.11 -2.15
N ASN A 34 15.79 6.45 -2.36
CA ASN A 34 14.50 6.68 -1.67
C ASN A 34 13.86 8.05 -1.91
N VAL A 35 14.38 8.87 -2.82
CA VAL A 35 13.78 10.15 -3.22
C VAL A 35 12.95 9.94 -4.48
N PRO A 36 11.66 10.33 -4.51
CA PRO A 36 10.82 10.15 -5.69
C PRO A 36 11.34 10.95 -6.87
N VAL A 37 11.39 10.32 -8.04
CA VAL A 37 11.70 10.99 -9.31
C VAL A 37 10.45 11.75 -9.75
N VAL A 38 10.48 13.08 -9.62
CA VAL A 38 9.34 13.97 -9.92
C VAL A 38 9.49 14.71 -11.26
N HIS A 39 10.64 14.57 -11.93
CA HIS A 39 10.87 15.26 -13.19
C HIS A 39 10.12 14.54 -14.33
N PRO A 40 9.36 15.25 -15.19
CA PRO A 40 8.56 14.63 -16.25
C PRO A 40 9.37 13.73 -17.19
N ASP A 41 10.60 14.13 -17.49
CA ASP A 41 11.50 13.37 -18.37
C ASP A 41 12.27 12.24 -17.64
N GLY A 42 12.13 12.14 -16.32
CA GLY A 42 12.86 11.17 -15.50
C GLY A 42 14.39 11.35 -15.51
N ILE A 43 14.88 12.53 -15.90
CA ILE A 43 16.31 12.82 -16.06
C ILE A 43 16.89 13.36 -14.75
N GLY A 44 18.01 12.79 -14.30
CA GLY A 44 18.82 13.28 -13.20
C GLY A 44 20.31 13.25 -13.52
N PHE A 45 21.08 14.16 -12.92
CA PHE A 45 22.53 14.17 -13.02
C PHE A 45 23.17 13.71 -11.72
N TYR A 46 24.07 12.74 -11.82
CA TYR A 46 24.71 12.10 -10.67
C TYR A 46 26.23 12.14 -10.80
N PHE A 47 26.93 12.15 -9.67
CA PHE A 47 28.39 12.11 -9.69
C PHE A 47 28.87 10.76 -10.20
N LYS A 48 29.85 10.80 -11.11
CA LYS A 48 30.42 9.59 -11.70
C LYS A 48 31.06 8.70 -10.62
N ASN A 49 30.91 7.38 -10.76
CA ASN A 49 31.44 6.36 -9.83
C ASN A 49 30.92 6.49 -8.38
N LYS A 50 29.76 7.13 -8.18
CA LYS A 50 29.06 7.16 -6.89
C LYS A 50 27.78 6.36 -7.03
N SER A 51 27.72 5.25 -6.30
CA SER A 51 26.58 4.34 -6.39
C SER A 51 25.28 5.01 -5.97
N ILE A 52 24.22 4.72 -6.73
CA ILE A 52 22.84 5.06 -6.42
C ILE A 52 22.02 3.77 -6.39
N ARG A 53 20.96 3.77 -5.59
CA ARG A 53 19.94 2.74 -5.59
C ARG A 53 18.69 3.27 -6.26
N ILE A 54 18.26 2.62 -7.33
CA ILE A 54 17.01 2.90 -8.02
C ILE A 54 15.99 1.86 -7.56
N SER A 55 14.76 2.28 -7.27
CA SER A 55 13.68 1.36 -6.93
C SER A 55 12.35 1.79 -7.51
N VAL A 56 11.42 0.85 -7.61
CA VAL A 56 10.06 1.10 -8.13
C VAL A 56 8.98 0.77 -7.11
N LEU A 57 7.83 1.42 -7.27
CA LEU A 57 6.59 1.07 -6.61
C LEU A 57 5.47 1.07 -7.67
N PRO A 58 4.83 -0.08 -7.97
CA PRO A 58 3.68 -0.12 -8.87
C PRO A 58 2.54 0.78 -8.39
N MET A 59 1.80 1.38 -9.32
CA MET A 59 0.50 1.96 -9.00
C MET A 59 -0.53 0.85 -8.80
N PRO A 60 -1.60 1.10 -8.02
CA PRO A 60 -2.67 0.12 -7.90
C PRO A 60 -3.28 -0.27 -9.25
N GLY A 61 -3.60 -1.55 -9.41
CA GLY A 61 -4.04 -2.12 -10.68
C GLY A 61 -2.89 -2.48 -11.64
N TYR A 62 -1.64 -2.25 -11.24
CA TYR A 62 -0.46 -2.67 -12.00
C TYR A 62 0.49 -3.51 -11.14
N GLN A 63 1.24 -4.38 -11.80
CA GLN A 63 2.35 -5.12 -11.20
C GLN A 63 3.64 -4.86 -11.97
N PHE A 64 4.75 -4.80 -11.23
CA PHE A 64 6.07 -4.65 -11.81
C PHE A 64 6.53 -5.99 -12.37
N VAL A 65 6.94 -5.99 -13.63
CA VAL A 65 7.46 -7.18 -14.34
C VAL A 65 8.98 -7.25 -14.20
N GLY A 66 9.65 -6.11 -14.40
CA GLY A 66 11.11 -6.05 -14.42
C GLY A 66 11.61 -4.73 -15.00
N TRP A 67 12.91 -4.52 -14.92
CA TRP A 67 13.62 -3.48 -15.64
C TRP A 67 14.07 -4.02 -16.99
N GLU A 68 13.70 -3.33 -18.07
CA GLU A 68 14.02 -3.69 -19.45
C GLU A 68 15.52 -3.98 -19.61
N ASP A 69 15.84 -5.19 -20.07
CA ASP A 69 17.20 -5.70 -20.30
C ASP A 69 18.18 -5.58 -19.11
N ALA A 70 17.67 -5.40 -17.88
CA ALA A 70 18.51 -5.10 -16.72
C ALA A 70 18.31 -6.06 -15.53
N SER A 71 17.10 -6.16 -14.98
CA SER A 71 16.88 -6.88 -13.71
C SER A 71 15.39 -7.10 -13.42
N ASP A 72 15.01 -8.26 -12.91
CA ASP A 72 13.64 -8.52 -12.41
C ASP A 72 13.45 -8.06 -10.95
N SER A 73 14.52 -7.58 -10.30
CA SER A 73 14.44 -7.03 -8.95
C SER A 73 13.80 -5.65 -8.96
N ILE A 74 12.97 -5.35 -7.95
CA ILE A 74 12.45 -3.99 -7.72
C ILE A 74 13.56 -2.98 -7.38
N TYR A 75 14.80 -3.43 -7.20
CA TYR A 75 15.99 -2.60 -6.96
C TYR A 75 17.02 -2.73 -8.08
N ILE A 76 17.67 -1.61 -8.42
CA ILE A 76 18.92 -1.56 -9.18
C ILE A 76 19.95 -0.80 -8.35
N ASP A 77 21.07 -1.45 -8.05
CA ASP A 77 22.25 -0.77 -7.51
C ASP A 77 23.17 -0.39 -8.70
N TYR A 78 23.19 0.90 -9.05
CA TYR A 78 23.94 1.41 -10.20
C TYR A 78 25.15 2.23 -9.77
N ASN A 79 26.33 1.93 -10.30
CA ASN A 79 27.57 2.63 -9.92
C ASN A 79 27.81 3.97 -10.66
N CYS A 80 26.86 4.47 -11.45
CA CYS A 80 27.03 5.73 -12.18
C CYS A 80 28.31 5.76 -13.04
N SER A 81 28.59 4.67 -13.76
CA SER A 81 29.80 4.53 -14.59
C SER A 81 29.71 5.29 -15.92
N SER A 82 28.51 5.43 -16.46
CA SER A 82 28.21 6.10 -17.73
C SER A 82 26.80 6.69 -17.72
N ASP A 83 26.44 7.41 -18.78
CA ASP A 83 25.04 7.78 -18.99
C ASP A 83 24.21 6.51 -19.21
N SER A 84 22.99 6.46 -18.68
CA SER A 84 22.16 5.25 -18.70
C SER A 84 20.67 5.57 -18.65
N LEU A 85 19.87 4.71 -19.28
CA LEU A 85 18.41 4.72 -19.24
C LEU A 85 17.95 3.44 -18.55
N PHE A 86 17.02 3.56 -17.61
CA PHE A 86 16.36 2.43 -16.97
C PHE A 86 14.85 2.51 -17.22
N THR A 87 14.31 1.52 -17.93
CA THR A 87 12.86 1.42 -18.21
C THR A 87 12.25 0.40 -17.26
N ALA A 88 11.36 0.83 -16.38
CA ALA A 88 10.57 -0.07 -15.54
C ALA A 88 9.33 -0.55 -16.33
N VAL A 89 9.18 -1.86 -16.46
CA VAL A 89 8.09 -2.49 -17.21
C VAL A 89 7.01 -2.95 -16.24
N PHE A 90 5.76 -2.60 -16.55
CA PHE A 90 4.59 -2.95 -15.78
C PHE A 90 3.52 -3.60 -16.65
N GLU A 91 2.66 -4.39 -16.03
CA GLU A 91 1.45 -4.94 -16.63
C GLU A 91 0.27 -4.77 -15.69
N LEU A 92 -0.95 -5.03 -16.19
CA LEU A 92 -2.14 -5.02 -15.35
C LEU A 92 -2.05 -6.11 -14.29
N SER A 93 -2.40 -5.75 -13.05
CA SER A 93 -2.56 -6.68 -11.96
C SER A 93 -3.95 -7.33 -12.02
N ASP A 94 -4.07 -8.57 -11.57
CA ASP A 94 -5.34 -9.27 -11.37
C ASP A 94 -6.10 -8.80 -10.11
N GLU A 95 -5.55 -7.80 -9.39
CA GLU A 95 -6.17 -7.21 -8.20
C GLU A 95 -7.44 -6.41 -8.53
N ILE A 96 -8.49 -6.61 -7.73
CA ILE A 96 -9.73 -5.84 -7.81
C ILE A 96 -9.66 -4.64 -6.87
N ILE A 97 -9.68 -3.44 -7.45
CA ILE A 97 -9.72 -2.20 -6.68
C ILE A 97 -11.13 -2.00 -6.11
N LEU A 98 -11.23 -1.89 -4.78
CA LEU A 98 -12.48 -1.56 -4.12
C LEU A 98 -12.88 -0.10 -4.37
N PRO A 99 -14.17 0.19 -4.58
CA PRO A 99 -14.64 1.55 -4.69
C PRO A 99 -14.56 2.27 -3.33
N PHE A 100 -14.52 3.60 -3.37
CA PHE A 100 -14.59 4.44 -2.17
C PHE A 100 -15.87 4.20 -1.34
N ILE A 101 -16.99 3.83 -1.97
CA ILE A 101 -18.26 3.50 -1.31
C ILE A 101 -18.76 2.15 -1.80
N ILE A 102 -19.06 1.26 -0.87
CA ILE A 102 -19.83 0.03 -1.12
C ILE A 102 -21.32 0.39 -0.99
N SER A 103 -21.95 0.73 -2.12
CA SER A 103 -23.32 1.29 -2.12
C SER A 103 -24.44 0.27 -1.96
N GLU A 104 -24.12 -1.02 -2.08
CA GLU A 104 -25.06 -2.13 -1.95
C GLU A 104 -24.38 -3.33 -1.31
N ASN A 105 -25.19 -4.30 -0.84
CA ASN A 105 -24.66 -5.49 -0.20
C ASN A 105 -23.67 -6.21 -1.11
N THR A 106 -22.43 -6.30 -0.64
CA THR A 106 -21.31 -6.77 -1.45
C THR A 106 -20.62 -7.93 -0.74
N SER A 107 -20.22 -8.93 -1.52
CA SER A 107 -19.50 -10.10 -1.04
C SER A 107 -18.16 -10.20 -1.75
N LEU A 108 -17.08 -10.28 -0.99
CA LEU A 108 -15.72 -10.56 -1.46
C LEU A 108 -15.44 -12.05 -1.28
N ASP A 109 -14.82 -12.69 -2.27
CA ASP A 109 -14.51 -14.13 -2.24
C ASP A 109 -13.02 -14.40 -2.44
N SER A 110 -12.60 -15.66 -2.37
CA SER A 110 -11.18 -16.03 -2.44
C SER A 110 -10.66 -16.18 -3.88
N SER A 111 -11.48 -15.91 -4.90
CA SER A 111 -11.06 -16.03 -6.31
C SER A 111 -10.18 -14.87 -6.77
N GLN A 112 -10.25 -13.74 -6.07
CA GLN A 112 -9.53 -12.51 -6.39
C GLN A 112 -8.82 -11.94 -5.16
N THR A 113 -7.77 -11.17 -5.39
CA THR A 113 -7.17 -10.30 -4.37
C THR A 113 -7.80 -8.92 -4.47
N TYR A 114 -8.30 -8.38 -3.37
CA TYR A 114 -8.89 -7.06 -3.34
C TYR A 114 -7.90 -6.03 -2.80
N VAL A 115 -7.94 -4.82 -3.32
CA VAL A 115 -7.11 -3.71 -2.86
C VAL A 115 -7.94 -2.46 -2.57
N ALA A 116 -7.78 -1.90 -1.37
CA ALA A 116 -8.33 -0.60 -1.01
C ALA A 116 -7.25 0.47 -1.20
N ILE A 117 -7.48 1.36 -2.17
CA ILE A 117 -6.53 2.43 -2.56
C ILE A 117 -6.93 3.80 -2.01
N THR A 118 -8.19 3.91 -1.61
CA THR A 118 -8.79 5.02 -0.87
C THR A 118 -9.57 4.42 0.29
N ASP A 119 -9.98 5.24 1.25
CA ASP A 119 -10.91 4.79 2.29
C ASP A 119 -12.11 4.08 1.66
N VAL A 120 -12.60 3.03 2.31
CA VAL A 120 -13.76 2.27 1.86
C VAL A 120 -14.86 2.48 2.88
N LEU A 121 -15.91 3.19 2.48
CA LEU A 121 -17.10 3.39 3.30
C LEU A 121 -18.14 2.31 3.00
N VAL A 122 -18.62 1.66 4.06
CA VAL A 122 -19.81 0.81 4.08
C VAL A 122 -20.92 1.59 4.80
N PRO A 123 -21.83 2.24 4.06
CA PRO A 123 -22.88 3.10 4.63
C PRO A 123 -23.90 2.31 5.46
N SER A 124 -24.68 3.04 6.26
CA SER A 124 -25.86 2.49 6.95
C SER A 124 -26.74 1.66 6.01
N LEU A 125 -27.30 0.56 6.54
CA LEU A 125 -28.14 -0.41 5.82
C LEU A 125 -27.42 -1.27 4.75
N VAL A 126 -26.11 -1.07 4.53
CA VAL A 126 -25.30 -1.91 3.64
C VAL A 126 -24.47 -2.89 4.45
N THR A 127 -24.34 -4.11 3.92
CA THR A 127 -23.46 -5.15 4.47
C THR A 127 -22.30 -5.43 3.51
N LEU A 128 -21.08 -5.32 4.00
CA LEU A 128 -19.89 -5.88 3.35
C LEU A 128 -19.61 -7.25 3.98
N THR A 129 -19.59 -8.29 3.15
CA THR A 129 -19.22 -9.66 3.56
C THR A 129 -17.87 -10.03 2.96
N ILE A 130 -16.92 -10.47 3.78
CA ILE A 130 -15.62 -10.97 3.35
C ILE A 130 -15.56 -12.45 3.71
N ASN A 131 -15.56 -13.32 2.70
CA ASN A 131 -15.62 -14.76 2.91
C ASN A 131 -14.24 -15.36 3.17
N GLU A 132 -14.23 -16.60 3.67
CA GLU A 132 -13.01 -17.35 3.96
C GLU A 132 -12.00 -17.35 2.81
N GLY A 133 -10.70 -17.30 3.17
CA GLY A 133 -9.60 -17.31 2.20
C GLY A 133 -9.44 -16.02 1.37
N THR A 134 -10.26 -14.98 1.57
CA THR A 134 -10.08 -13.69 0.88
C THR A 134 -8.86 -12.94 1.41
N HIS A 135 -8.11 -12.35 0.49
CA HIS A 135 -7.03 -11.40 0.79
C HIS A 135 -7.48 -9.97 0.46
N LEU A 136 -7.40 -9.09 1.45
CA LEU A 136 -7.65 -7.66 1.32
C LEU A 136 -6.38 -6.86 1.62
N LYS A 137 -5.81 -6.26 0.58
CA LYS A 137 -4.65 -5.38 0.69
C LYS A 137 -5.09 -3.94 0.91
N MET A 138 -4.50 -3.27 1.88
CA MET A 138 -4.82 -1.89 2.23
C MET A 138 -3.62 -1.00 1.90
N MET A 139 -3.84 0.07 1.14
CA MET A 139 -2.79 1.08 0.92
C MET A 139 -2.48 1.86 2.21
N GLN A 140 -1.34 2.55 2.23
CA GLN A 140 -0.90 3.31 3.40
C GLN A 140 -1.95 4.34 3.84
N ASN A 141 -2.20 4.43 5.14
CA ASN A 141 -3.20 5.32 5.78
C ASN A 141 -4.66 5.12 5.33
N ILE A 142 -4.97 4.03 4.61
CA ILE A 142 -6.33 3.75 4.15
C ILE A 142 -7.13 3.02 5.22
N ASN A 143 -8.40 3.41 5.37
CA ASN A 143 -9.32 2.93 6.38
C ASN A 143 -10.49 2.15 5.75
N LEU A 144 -11.00 1.19 6.51
CA LEU A 144 -12.31 0.58 6.24
C LEU A 144 -13.32 1.16 7.24
N ILE A 145 -14.24 1.98 6.76
CA ILE A 145 -15.20 2.74 7.58
C ILE A 145 -16.56 2.06 7.52
N ILE A 146 -17.06 1.63 8.66
CA ILE A 146 -18.29 0.84 8.79
C ILE A 146 -19.35 1.65 9.55
N GLU A 147 -20.31 2.19 8.81
CA GLU A 147 -21.57 2.75 9.35
C GLU A 147 -22.73 1.74 9.22
N GLY A 148 -22.62 0.82 8.27
CA GLY A 148 -23.53 -0.31 8.08
C GLY A 148 -23.12 -1.53 8.89
N LYS A 149 -22.82 -2.63 8.20
CA LYS A 149 -22.43 -3.91 8.79
C LYS A 149 -21.23 -4.51 8.08
N LEU A 150 -20.29 -5.03 8.85
CA LEU A 150 -19.18 -5.84 8.36
C LEU A 150 -19.34 -7.28 8.85
N ILE A 151 -19.23 -8.24 7.94
CA ILE A 151 -19.19 -9.67 8.26
C ILE A 151 -17.93 -10.27 7.64
N ILE A 152 -16.98 -10.68 8.48
CA ILE A 152 -15.80 -11.43 8.05
C ILE A 152 -15.98 -12.88 8.52
N ASN A 153 -16.14 -13.80 7.57
CA ASN A 153 -16.43 -15.21 7.80
C ASN A 153 -15.23 -16.09 7.43
N GLY A 154 -14.07 -15.83 8.02
CA GLY A 154 -12.94 -16.74 7.90
C GLY A 154 -13.21 -18.10 8.55
N THR A 155 -12.34 -19.06 8.27
CA THR A 155 -12.26 -20.32 9.00
C THR A 155 -10.84 -20.59 9.47
N ASP A 156 -10.66 -21.55 10.39
CA ASP A 156 -9.33 -21.95 10.87
C ASP A 156 -8.41 -22.43 9.72
N GLN A 157 -8.98 -23.09 8.71
CA GLN A 157 -8.25 -23.57 7.54
C GLN A 157 -8.02 -22.48 6.50
N ASN A 158 -9.01 -21.60 6.31
CA ASN A 158 -8.96 -20.51 5.33
C ASN A 158 -9.30 -19.18 6.03
N PRO A 159 -8.35 -18.61 6.81
CA PRO A 159 -8.58 -17.33 7.44
C PRO A 159 -8.73 -16.22 6.39
N VAL A 160 -9.42 -15.14 6.76
CA VAL A 160 -9.37 -13.90 5.98
C VAL A 160 -8.12 -13.12 6.36
N GLU A 161 -7.37 -12.62 5.38
CA GLU A 161 -6.16 -11.85 5.65
C GLU A 161 -6.31 -10.40 5.18
N ILE A 162 -6.12 -9.46 6.11
CA ILE A 162 -6.12 -8.01 5.85
C ILE A 162 -4.74 -7.46 6.19
N PHE A 163 -4.04 -6.93 5.20
CA PHE A 163 -2.63 -6.53 5.35
C PHE A 163 -2.25 -5.35 4.45
N SER A 164 -1.11 -4.70 4.75
CA SER A 164 -0.61 -3.61 3.91
C SER A 164 -0.28 -4.09 2.49
N HIS A 165 -0.65 -3.30 1.47
CA HIS A 165 -0.28 -3.58 0.08
C HIS A 165 1.24 -3.48 -0.15
N SER A 166 1.93 -2.63 0.61
CA SER A 166 3.38 -2.42 0.45
C SER A 166 4.18 -3.26 1.42
N THR A 167 5.30 -3.81 0.92
CA THR A 167 6.26 -4.61 1.69
C THR A 167 7.45 -3.79 2.21
N ASN A 168 7.48 -2.47 1.96
CA ASN A 168 8.64 -1.62 2.22
C ASN A 168 8.36 -0.56 3.30
N GLY A 169 8.98 -0.71 4.48
CA GLY A 169 9.01 0.32 5.53
C GLY A 169 7.75 0.38 6.40
N ASP A 170 7.51 1.55 7.00
CA ASP A 170 6.35 1.86 7.87
C ASP A 170 5.11 2.19 7.02
N SER A 171 4.78 1.30 6.09
CA SER A 171 3.66 1.42 5.16
C SER A 171 2.34 0.97 5.79
N ARG A 172 2.15 1.26 7.08
CA ARG A 172 0.96 0.85 7.80
C ARG A 172 -0.30 1.40 7.13
N TRP A 173 -1.33 0.56 7.03
CA TRP A 173 -2.65 1.05 6.68
C TRP A 173 -3.32 1.64 7.92
N GLY A 174 -4.47 2.28 7.74
CA GLY A 174 -5.18 2.95 8.81
C GLY A 174 -5.84 1.96 9.77
N SER A 175 -7.17 1.96 9.79
CA SER A 175 -7.95 1.15 10.74
C SER A 175 -9.27 0.65 10.15
N ILE A 176 -9.84 -0.39 10.76
CA ILE A 176 -11.26 -0.73 10.62
C ILE A 176 -12.04 0.09 11.65
N CYS A 177 -12.73 1.12 11.18
CA CYS A 177 -13.45 2.09 12.01
C CYS A 177 -14.96 1.79 11.98
N PHE A 178 -15.53 1.32 13.07
CA PHE A 178 -16.99 1.21 13.24
C PHE A 178 -17.52 2.49 13.89
N ASN A 179 -18.39 3.21 13.18
CA ASN A 179 -18.86 4.53 13.58
C ASN A 179 -20.39 4.59 13.60
N ASN A 180 -20.96 4.51 14.81
CA ASN A 180 -22.41 4.48 15.04
C ASN A 180 -23.10 3.39 14.18
N SER A 181 -22.50 2.20 14.08
CA SER A 181 -22.97 1.15 13.20
C SER A 181 -24.36 0.66 13.61
N ALA A 182 -25.29 0.59 12.66
CA ALA A 182 -26.69 0.29 12.96
C ALA A 182 -26.95 -1.17 13.38
N ASP A 183 -26.05 -2.11 13.08
CA ASP A 183 -26.17 -3.53 13.38
C ASP A 183 -24.88 -4.10 14.00
N THR A 184 -24.94 -5.31 14.55
CA THR A 184 -23.77 -6.00 15.11
C THR A 184 -22.90 -6.55 13.98
N SER A 185 -21.66 -6.09 13.92
CA SER A 185 -20.67 -6.61 12.97
C SER A 185 -19.91 -7.80 13.56
N LEU A 186 -19.44 -8.69 12.68
CA LEU A 186 -18.79 -9.94 13.05
C LEU A 186 -17.44 -10.07 12.37
N ILE A 187 -16.39 -10.37 13.14
CA ILE A 187 -15.04 -10.62 12.65
C ILE A 187 -14.61 -12.00 13.17
N LYS A 188 -14.56 -12.99 12.28
CA LYS A 188 -14.20 -14.37 12.61
C LYS A 188 -12.96 -14.83 11.84
N TYR A 189 -12.06 -15.56 12.52
CA TYR A 189 -10.88 -16.21 11.91
C TYR A 189 -10.17 -15.29 10.92
N THR A 190 -9.79 -14.12 11.40
CA THR A 190 -9.20 -13.06 10.59
C THR A 190 -7.77 -12.82 11.06
N LYS A 191 -6.85 -12.60 10.13
CA LYS A 191 -5.50 -12.10 10.41
C LYS A 191 -5.41 -10.66 9.95
N ILE A 192 -5.08 -9.77 10.87
CA ILE A 192 -4.92 -8.34 10.64
C ILE A 192 -3.45 -8.02 10.86
N ASN A 193 -2.78 -7.48 9.84
CA ASN A 193 -1.36 -7.14 9.89
C ASN A 193 -1.06 -5.73 9.38
N GLY A 194 -0.19 -5.00 10.07
CA GLY A 194 0.32 -3.71 9.58
C GLY A 194 -0.69 -2.56 9.65
N ALA A 195 -1.67 -2.62 10.54
CA ALA A 195 -2.61 -1.53 10.80
C ALA A 195 -2.02 -0.48 11.75
N SER A 196 -2.61 0.71 11.78
CA SER A 196 -2.23 1.83 12.65
C SER A 196 -3.48 2.44 13.30
N VAL A 197 -3.66 3.75 13.19
CA VAL A 197 -4.78 4.52 13.71
C VAL A 197 -5.77 4.85 12.59
N GLY A 198 -7.02 5.12 12.97
CA GLY A 198 -8.07 5.46 12.02
C GLY A 198 -8.10 6.93 11.61
N ILE A 199 -9.16 7.30 10.88
CA ILE A 199 -9.32 8.60 10.23
C ILE A 199 -9.25 9.79 11.19
N ASP A 200 -9.76 9.61 12.41
CA ASP A 200 -9.59 10.54 13.52
C ASP A 200 -8.73 9.84 14.59
N PRO A 201 -7.42 10.14 14.67
CA PRO A 201 -6.52 9.53 15.65
C PRO A 201 -6.90 9.82 17.11
N THR A 202 -7.79 10.78 17.37
CA THR A 202 -8.28 11.07 18.72
C THR A 202 -9.42 10.15 19.16
N LEU A 203 -10.08 9.47 18.21
CA LEU A 203 -11.17 8.53 18.47
C LEU A 203 -10.81 7.10 18.04
N HIS A 204 -10.04 6.93 16.98
CA HIS A 204 -9.74 5.63 16.37
C HIS A 204 -8.30 5.21 16.64
N HIS A 205 -8.04 4.75 17.87
CA HIS A 205 -6.67 4.51 18.32
C HIS A 205 -6.14 3.15 17.87
N GLY A 206 -7.02 2.20 17.54
CA GLY A 206 -6.65 0.82 17.26
C GLY A 206 -6.83 0.40 15.81
N ALA A 207 -6.18 -0.72 15.45
CA ALA A 207 -6.36 -1.45 14.19
C ALA A 207 -7.83 -1.78 13.92
N ILE A 208 -8.58 -2.08 14.99
CA ILE A 208 -10.03 -2.04 15.02
C ILE A 208 -10.45 -0.98 16.04
N SER A 209 -11.24 0.00 15.61
CA SER A 209 -11.81 1.02 16.50
C SER A 209 -13.33 1.01 16.39
N SER A 210 -14.02 0.84 17.51
CA SER A 210 -15.48 0.74 17.56
C SER A 210 -16.07 1.82 18.45
N ILE A 211 -16.74 2.80 17.83
CA ILE A 211 -17.34 3.95 18.49
C ILE A 211 -18.86 3.85 18.37
N ASN A 212 -19.56 3.79 19.50
CA ASN A 212 -21.03 3.65 19.59
C ASN A 212 -21.58 2.51 18.70
N SER A 213 -20.84 1.40 18.63
CA SER A 213 -21.06 0.32 17.67
C SER A 213 -20.94 -1.04 18.37
N ASN A 214 -21.64 -2.05 17.84
CA ASN A 214 -21.59 -3.41 18.37
C ASN A 214 -20.73 -4.31 17.47
N ILE A 215 -19.69 -4.90 18.02
CA ILE A 215 -18.81 -5.83 17.30
C ILE A 215 -18.62 -7.13 18.08
N ILE A 216 -18.51 -8.24 17.36
CA ILE A 216 -18.10 -9.54 17.89
C ILE A 216 -16.81 -9.92 17.16
N ILE A 217 -15.72 -10.08 17.92
CA ILE A 217 -14.43 -10.55 17.41
C ILE A 217 -14.18 -11.96 17.97
N ASP A 218 -13.90 -12.92 17.10
CA ASP A 218 -13.76 -14.32 17.46
C ASP A 218 -12.65 -15.00 16.65
N ASN A 219 -11.67 -15.61 17.33
CA ASN A 219 -10.49 -16.25 16.71
C ASN A 219 -9.70 -15.34 15.74
N THR A 220 -9.53 -14.06 16.08
CA THR A 220 -8.78 -13.09 15.26
C THR A 220 -7.37 -12.87 15.78
N GLU A 221 -6.39 -12.88 14.87
CA GLU A 221 -4.99 -12.56 15.13
C GLU A 221 -4.69 -11.13 14.65
N ILE A 222 -4.07 -10.32 15.51
CA ILE A 222 -3.72 -8.92 15.20
C ILE A 222 -2.24 -8.73 15.48
N ASN A 223 -1.45 -8.53 14.43
CA ASN A 223 0.01 -8.50 14.46
C ASN A 223 0.55 -7.22 13.86
N ASP A 224 1.71 -6.77 14.35
CA ASP A 224 2.39 -5.58 13.84
C ASP A 224 1.43 -4.39 13.74
N VAL A 225 0.87 -3.98 14.88
CA VAL A 225 -0.05 -2.84 15.00
C VAL A 225 0.39 -1.94 16.15
N GLU A 226 0.04 -0.66 16.09
CA GLU A 226 0.31 0.27 17.20
C GLU A 226 -0.57 -0.03 18.42
N PHE A 227 -1.86 -0.28 18.17
CA PHE A 227 -2.83 -0.65 19.19
C PHE A 227 -3.88 -1.60 18.57
N PRO A 228 -4.25 -2.71 19.23
CA PRO A 228 -5.04 -3.75 18.56
C PRO A 228 -6.52 -3.41 18.43
N VAL A 229 -7.21 -3.13 19.54
CA VAL A 229 -8.66 -2.88 19.56
C VAL A 229 -8.98 -1.76 20.53
N TYR A 230 -9.66 -0.72 20.04
CA TYR A 230 -10.24 0.34 20.86
C TYR A 230 -11.76 0.29 20.78
N VAL A 231 -12.44 0.42 21.93
CA VAL A 231 -13.90 0.42 21.99
C VAL A 231 -14.37 1.54 22.91
N GLU A 232 -15.29 2.36 22.39
CA GLU A 232 -15.98 3.42 23.11
C GLU A 232 -17.48 3.30 22.82
N GLY A 233 -18.31 3.40 23.85
CA GLY A 233 -19.75 3.09 23.79
C GLY A 233 -20.65 4.26 24.11
#